data_AF-A0A0D7B514-F1
#
_entry.id   AF-A0A0D7B514-F1
#
_cell.length_a   1.000
_cell.length_b   1.000
_cell.length_c   1.000
_cell.angle_alpha   90.00
_cell.angle_beta   90.00
_cell.angle_gamma   90.00
#
_symmetry.space_group_name_H-M   'P 1'
#
loop_
_entity.id
_entity.type
_entity.pdbx_description
1 polymer ?
#
loop_
_entity_poly.entity_id
_entity_poly.type
_entity_poly.pdbx_seq_one_letter_code
_entity_poly.pdbx_strand_id
1 'polypeptide(L)'
;MLHRPEDISFYPSFVDRTEEVQLYEDNGHSSVEDLECYGGLYAGDFTQFLDSVMNKIQVQPIMESWFWRGDLAFVPCNTALRNILDLYRRNSRCDVYSRQRFDQVEVLSNAVRYTLVHGIARSLDRRLFTRHPVTGIVTEHKFPYITLPEFQLTAHPCIAHLHANILMRRNQEYSSPAAFELAKFLREDPFDWRTLPRSPFPPRMNDSSSSISSLNSSGKAGRLPACKSRKRPRPLEKTSDTDTRVKNALQEDVRALDNVLPPKKPRLVRTPLRVFAQRPVRQHRVWR
;
A
#
# COMPACT_ATOMS: atom_id res chain seq x y z
N MET A 1 -7.03 -12.70 -18.68
CA MET A 1 -7.26 -11.24 -18.67
C MET A 1 -7.04 -10.75 -17.26
N LEU A 2 -6.31 -9.65 -17.07
CA LEU A 2 -5.97 -9.11 -15.76
C LEU A 2 -6.90 -7.94 -15.42
N HIS A 3 -7.26 -7.80 -14.14
CA HIS A 3 -8.04 -6.66 -13.65
C HIS A 3 -7.13 -5.45 -13.42
N ARG A 4 -7.69 -4.24 -13.43
CA ARG A 4 -6.98 -3.02 -13.04
C ARG A 4 -7.28 -2.69 -11.57
N PRO A 5 -6.48 -1.87 -10.88
CA PRO A 5 -6.75 -1.53 -9.48
C PRO A 5 -8.06 -0.72 -9.29
N GLU A 6 -8.52 -0.02 -10.33
CA GLU A 6 -9.82 0.65 -10.35
C GLU A 6 -11.02 -0.31 -10.54
N ASP A 7 -10.76 -1.58 -10.79
CA ASP A 7 -11.77 -2.62 -10.98
C ASP A 7 -12.02 -3.43 -9.68
N ILE A 8 -11.57 -2.94 -8.51
CA ILE A 8 -11.93 -3.48 -7.19
C ILE A 8 -12.58 -2.41 -6.28
N SER A 9 -13.58 -2.82 -5.50
CA SER A 9 -14.32 -1.96 -4.58
C SER A 9 -14.88 -2.74 -3.38
N PHE A 10 -15.18 -2.03 -2.28
CA PHE A 10 -16.01 -2.55 -1.19
C PHE A 10 -17.52 -2.43 -1.45
N TYR A 11 -17.91 -1.75 -2.54
CA TYR A 11 -19.29 -1.64 -3.00
C TYR A 11 -19.51 -2.31 -4.35
N PRO A 12 -20.72 -2.83 -4.63
CA PRO A 12 -21.03 -3.42 -5.93
C PRO A 12 -21.12 -2.38 -7.05
N SER A 13 -21.30 -1.10 -6.72
CA SER A 13 -21.28 0.00 -7.67
C SER A 13 -19.87 0.55 -7.87
N PHE A 14 -19.52 0.74 -9.14
CA PHE A 14 -18.26 1.34 -9.56
C PHE A 14 -18.54 2.70 -10.18
N VAL A 15 -17.69 3.67 -9.86
CA VAL A 15 -17.73 5.00 -10.46
C VAL A 15 -16.62 5.14 -11.50
N ASP A 16 -16.85 5.99 -12.50
CA ASP A 16 -15.87 6.28 -13.54
C ASP A 16 -14.73 7.16 -13.03
N ARG A 17 -15.00 7.98 -12.02
CA ARG A 17 -13.98 8.78 -11.34
C ARG A 17 -13.15 7.88 -10.43
N THR A 18 -11.87 7.73 -10.76
CA THR A 18 -10.86 7.06 -9.93
C THR A 18 -10.08 8.08 -9.10
N GLU A 19 -9.43 7.60 -8.05
CA GLU A 19 -8.49 8.38 -7.25
C GLU A 19 -7.08 7.80 -7.40
N GLU A 20 -6.08 8.69 -7.50
CA GLU A 20 -4.67 8.31 -7.56
C GLU A 20 -4.15 8.05 -6.16
N VAL A 21 -3.55 6.88 -5.95
CA VAL A 21 -2.93 6.49 -4.68
C VAL A 21 -1.45 6.27 -4.89
N GLN A 22 -0.64 6.87 -4.01
CA GLN A 22 0.77 6.54 -3.89
C GLN A 22 0.91 5.25 -3.07
N LEU A 23 1.58 4.25 -3.62
CA LEU A 23 1.86 2.99 -2.91
C LEU A 23 2.85 3.21 -1.77
N TYR A 24 3.73 4.19 -1.90
CA TYR A 24 4.65 4.57 -0.85
C TYR A 24 4.65 6.07 -0.63
N GLU A 25 4.51 6.47 0.63
CA GLU A 25 4.65 7.85 1.09
C GLU A 25 5.85 7.94 2.04
N ASP A 26 6.56 9.08 2.02
CA ASP A 26 7.67 9.36 2.92
C ASP A 26 7.17 9.60 4.36
N ASN A 27 6.79 8.52 5.03
CA ASN A 27 6.31 8.51 6.40
C ASN A 27 7.42 8.14 7.40
N GLY A 28 8.70 8.20 6.97
CA GLY A 28 9.86 7.86 7.81
C GLY A 28 9.99 6.36 8.14
N HIS A 29 9.38 5.48 7.35
CA HIS A 29 9.57 4.04 7.51
C HIS A 29 10.90 3.59 6.90
N SER A 30 11.61 2.71 7.63
CA SER A 30 12.94 2.16 7.29
C SER A 30 12.98 1.30 6.01
N SER A 31 11.88 1.27 5.26
CA SER A 31 11.70 0.39 4.12
C SER A 31 12.14 1.07 2.81
N VAL A 32 12.19 2.41 2.75
CA VAL A 32 12.82 3.09 1.60
C VAL A 32 14.29 2.71 1.52
N GLU A 33 14.98 2.68 2.64
CA GLU A 33 16.40 2.41 2.73
C GLU A 33 16.74 0.99 2.24
N ASP A 34 15.85 0.01 2.51
CA ASP A 34 15.96 -1.33 1.94
C ASP A 34 15.89 -1.29 0.41
N LEU A 35 14.95 -0.54 -0.16
CA LEU A 35 14.81 -0.39 -1.62
C LEU A 35 15.96 0.42 -2.22
N GLU A 36 16.44 1.47 -1.56
CA GLU A 36 17.59 2.24 -2.05
C GLU A 36 18.84 1.37 -2.06
N CYS A 37 19.10 0.66 -0.96
CA CYS A 37 20.25 -0.22 -0.87
C CYS A 37 20.20 -1.35 -1.90
N TYR A 38 19.15 -2.16 -1.85
CA TYR A 38 19.07 -3.41 -2.61
C TYR A 38 18.49 -3.22 -4.02
N GLY A 39 17.72 -2.16 -4.24
CA GLY A 39 17.25 -1.75 -5.57
C GLY A 39 18.29 -0.94 -6.36
N GLY A 40 19.49 -0.74 -5.82
CA GLY A 40 20.61 -0.14 -6.54
C GLY A 40 20.52 1.37 -6.72
N LEU A 41 19.86 2.08 -5.80
CA LEU A 41 19.84 3.53 -5.77
C LEU A 41 20.89 4.09 -4.81
N TYR A 42 21.15 5.39 -4.93
CA TYR A 42 21.90 6.15 -3.93
C TYR A 42 20.99 6.58 -2.78
N ALA A 43 21.60 7.02 -1.67
CA ALA A 43 20.84 7.55 -0.55
C ALA A 43 20.02 8.78 -0.97
N GLY A 44 18.69 8.72 -0.78
CA GLY A 44 17.74 9.76 -1.11
C GLY A 44 17.27 9.79 -2.58
N ASP A 45 17.83 8.94 -3.45
CA ASP A 45 17.41 8.87 -4.85
C ASP A 45 16.00 8.32 -5.01
N PHE A 46 15.42 7.68 -3.99
CA PHE A 46 14.03 7.21 -4.08
C PHE A 46 13.04 8.38 -4.19
N THR A 47 13.40 9.58 -3.72
CA THR A 47 12.56 10.78 -3.77
C THR A 47 12.07 11.11 -5.19
N GLN A 48 12.88 10.84 -6.21
CA GLN A 48 12.49 11.05 -7.62
C GLN A 48 11.35 10.12 -8.09
N PHE A 49 11.10 9.04 -7.35
CA PHE A 49 10.04 8.07 -7.67
C PHE A 49 8.75 8.33 -6.90
N LEU A 50 8.75 9.17 -5.86
CA LEU A 50 7.55 9.43 -5.04
C LEU A 50 6.38 9.94 -5.91
N ASP A 51 6.68 10.90 -6.80
CA ASP A 51 5.70 11.48 -7.71
C ASP A 51 5.59 10.74 -9.06
N SER A 52 6.40 9.70 -9.28
CA SER A 52 6.44 8.94 -10.52
C SER A 52 5.24 8.00 -10.67
N VAL A 53 4.85 7.74 -11.92
CA VAL A 53 3.85 6.71 -12.28
C VAL A 53 4.23 5.32 -11.74
N MET A 54 5.52 5.08 -11.49
CA MET A 54 6.02 3.84 -10.90
C MET A 54 5.58 3.65 -9.43
N ASN A 55 5.21 4.70 -8.73
CA ASN A 55 4.74 4.67 -7.34
C ASN A 55 3.22 4.89 -7.23
N LYS A 56 2.50 5.01 -8.34
CA LYS A 56 1.10 5.44 -8.36
C LYS A 56 0.20 4.40 -8.99
N ILE A 57 -0.99 4.23 -8.43
CA ILE A 57 -2.08 3.41 -8.97
C ILE A 57 -3.39 4.19 -8.94
N GLN A 58 -4.32 3.84 -9.83
CA GLN A 58 -5.67 4.39 -9.87
C GLN A 58 -6.64 3.40 -9.23
N VAL A 59 -7.41 3.83 -8.23
CA VAL A 59 -8.36 2.97 -7.49
C VAL A 59 -9.75 3.60 -7.40
N GLN A 60 -10.74 2.82 -7.00
CA GLN A 60 -12.05 3.37 -6.64
C GLN A 60 -11.93 4.27 -5.40
N PRO A 61 -12.66 5.39 -5.29
CA PRO A 61 -12.48 6.35 -4.19
C PRO A 61 -12.57 5.72 -2.79
N ILE A 62 -13.46 4.73 -2.59
CA ILE A 62 -13.56 4.06 -1.29
C ILE A 62 -12.31 3.25 -0.91
N MET A 63 -11.52 2.83 -1.89
CA MET A 63 -10.33 1.99 -1.69
C MET A 63 -9.12 2.80 -1.25
N GLU A 64 -9.07 4.10 -1.56
CA GLU A 64 -7.96 5.02 -1.27
C GLU A 64 -7.46 4.86 0.17
N SER A 65 -8.35 5.08 1.14
CA SER A 65 -7.99 5.02 2.57
C SER A 65 -7.48 3.65 3.04
N TRP A 66 -7.79 2.56 2.33
CA TRP A 66 -7.34 1.21 2.68
C TRP A 66 -5.92 0.92 2.19
N PHE A 67 -5.57 1.43 1.01
CA PHE A 67 -4.20 1.39 0.53
C PHE A 67 -3.30 2.31 1.34
N TRP A 68 -3.78 3.52 1.63
CA TRP A 68 -3.06 4.51 2.45
C TRP A 68 -2.75 4.00 3.86
N ARG A 69 -3.72 3.34 4.53
CA ARG A 69 -3.51 2.71 5.85
C ARG A 69 -2.65 1.44 5.82
N GLY A 70 -2.28 0.96 4.63
CA GLY A 70 -1.58 -0.30 4.45
C GLY A 70 -2.41 -1.52 4.84
N ASP A 71 -3.75 -1.44 4.77
CA ASP A 71 -4.65 -2.56 5.04
C ASP A 71 -4.91 -3.42 3.80
N LEU A 72 -4.63 -2.88 2.62
CA LEU A 72 -4.60 -3.58 1.34
C LEU A 72 -3.26 -3.34 0.66
N ALA A 73 -2.73 -4.34 -0.02
CA ALA A 73 -1.55 -4.18 -0.86
C ALA A 73 -1.59 -5.12 -2.06
N PHE A 74 -0.89 -4.74 -3.13
CA PHE A 74 -0.68 -5.60 -4.28
C PHE A 74 0.68 -6.28 -4.19
N VAL A 75 0.70 -7.61 -4.18
CA VAL A 75 1.94 -8.39 -4.20
C VAL A 75 2.24 -8.83 -5.62
N PRO A 76 3.45 -8.57 -6.15
CA PRO A 76 3.88 -9.18 -7.40
C PRO A 76 3.80 -10.70 -7.36
N CYS A 77 3.54 -11.33 -8.51
CA CYS A 77 3.53 -12.79 -8.62
C CYS A 77 4.88 -13.41 -8.23
N ASN A 78 4.86 -14.71 -7.90
CA ASN A 78 6.04 -15.43 -7.37
C ASN A 78 7.27 -15.34 -8.30
N THR A 79 7.09 -15.32 -9.62
CA THR A 79 8.20 -15.12 -10.57
C THR A 79 8.83 -13.73 -10.44
N ALA A 80 8.02 -12.68 -10.36
CA ALA A 80 8.52 -11.32 -10.17
C ALA A 80 9.21 -11.17 -8.81
N LEU A 81 8.66 -11.76 -7.74
CA LEU A 81 9.29 -11.76 -6.42
C LEU A 81 10.67 -12.45 -6.42
N ARG A 82 10.84 -13.55 -7.17
CA ARG A 82 12.16 -14.18 -7.35
C ARG A 82 13.14 -13.27 -8.08
N ASN A 83 12.70 -12.60 -9.13
CA ASN A 83 13.55 -11.64 -9.85
C ASN A 83 13.96 -10.45 -8.97
N ILE A 84 13.06 -9.96 -8.10
CA ILE A 84 13.38 -8.94 -7.09
C ILE A 84 14.43 -9.47 -6.11
N LEU A 85 14.25 -10.70 -5.60
CA LEU A 85 15.20 -11.34 -4.69
C LEU A 85 16.58 -11.55 -5.34
N ASP A 86 16.63 -11.96 -6.60
CA ASP A 86 17.88 -12.15 -7.33
C ASP A 86 18.59 -10.81 -7.58
N LEU A 87 17.85 -9.76 -7.92
CA LEU A 87 18.36 -8.40 -8.00
C LEU A 87 18.97 -7.96 -6.66
N TYR A 88 18.23 -8.15 -5.56
CA TYR A 88 18.65 -7.72 -4.23
C TYR A 88 19.90 -8.47 -3.77
N ARG A 89 19.96 -9.79 -3.97
CA ARG A 89 21.14 -10.63 -3.69
C ARG A 89 22.35 -10.26 -4.54
N ARG A 90 22.13 -9.88 -5.79
CA ARG A 90 23.21 -9.37 -6.65
C ARG A 90 23.75 -8.06 -6.09
N ASN A 91 22.88 -7.10 -5.83
CA ASN A 91 23.26 -5.77 -5.38
C ASN A 91 23.91 -5.77 -3.99
N SER A 92 23.52 -6.69 -3.10
CA SER A 92 24.17 -6.82 -1.78
C SER A 92 25.63 -7.29 -1.84
N ARG A 93 26.02 -7.95 -2.93
CA ARG A 93 27.40 -8.43 -3.17
C ARG A 93 28.23 -7.48 -4.03
N CYS A 94 27.61 -6.44 -4.58
CA CYS A 94 28.27 -5.49 -5.46
C CYS A 94 28.63 -4.21 -4.71
N ASP A 95 29.75 -3.60 -5.13
CA ASP A 95 30.05 -2.22 -4.79
C ASP A 95 28.90 -1.30 -5.26
N VAL A 96 28.63 -0.22 -4.51
CA VAL A 96 27.49 0.67 -4.76
C VAL A 96 27.46 1.21 -6.20
N TYR A 97 28.62 1.51 -6.78
CA TYR A 97 28.71 2.05 -8.14
C TYR A 97 28.47 0.99 -9.24
N SER A 98 28.48 -0.29 -8.87
CA SER A 98 28.26 -1.43 -9.79
C SER A 98 26.88 -2.07 -9.62
N ARG A 99 26.03 -1.54 -8.74
CA ARG A 99 24.67 -2.05 -8.51
C ARG A 99 23.81 -1.80 -9.74
N GLN A 100 22.94 -2.76 -10.03
CA GLN A 100 21.94 -2.63 -11.08
C GLN A 100 20.71 -1.93 -10.49
N ARG A 101 20.26 -0.84 -11.11
CA ARG A 101 19.07 -0.13 -10.64
C ARG A 101 17.81 -0.90 -10.98
N PHE A 102 16.85 -0.94 -10.04
CA PHE A 102 15.61 -1.70 -10.20
C PHE A 102 14.78 -1.25 -11.40
N ASP A 103 14.79 0.05 -11.71
CA ASP A 103 14.04 0.67 -12.81
C ASP A 103 14.63 0.34 -14.20
N GLN A 104 15.83 -0.24 -14.24
CA GLN A 104 16.54 -0.66 -15.45
C GLN A 104 16.46 -2.17 -15.70
N VAL A 105 15.75 -2.92 -14.85
CA VAL A 105 15.63 -4.38 -14.96
C VAL A 105 14.43 -4.72 -15.84
N GLU A 106 14.67 -5.01 -17.13
CA GLU A 106 13.62 -5.25 -18.12
C GLU A 106 12.59 -6.33 -17.70
N VAL A 107 13.04 -7.39 -17.03
CA VAL A 107 12.14 -8.46 -16.57
C VAL A 107 11.14 -7.99 -15.51
N LEU A 108 11.44 -6.89 -14.81
CA LEU A 108 10.55 -6.23 -13.85
C LEU A 108 9.74 -5.08 -14.48
N SER A 109 10.14 -4.58 -15.66
CA SER A 109 9.40 -3.56 -16.42
C SER A 109 8.26 -4.14 -17.27
N ASN A 110 8.27 -5.45 -17.53
CA ASN A 110 7.23 -6.14 -18.31
C ASN A 110 5.90 -6.26 -17.55
N ALA A 111 4.83 -6.70 -18.23
CA ALA A 111 3.50 -6.89 -17.65
C ALA A 111 3.50 -7.93 -16.52
N VAL A 112 3.79 -7.49 -15.30
CA VAL A 112 3.77 -8.31 -14.09
C VAL A 112 2.33 -8.48 -13.62
N ARG A 113 2.04 -9.68 -13.12
CA ARG A 113 0.77 -10.03 -12.49
C ARG A 113 0.87 -9.81 -10.99
N TYR A 114 -0.21 -9.31 -10.40
CA TYR A 114 -0.27 -9.00 -8.98
C TYR A 114 -1.47 -9.69 -8.34
N THR A 115 -1.31 -10.08 -7.08
CA THR A 115 -2.40 -10.57 -6.23
C THR A 115 -2.65 -9.57 -5.12
N LEU A 116 -3.92 -9.28 -4.83
CA LEU A 116 -4.27 -8.46 -3.69
C LEU A 116 -4.11 -9.27 -2.39
N VAL A 117 -3.40 -8.71 -1.42
CA VAL A 117 -3.37 -9.19 -0.04
C VAL A 117 -4.02 -8.16 0.89
N HIS A 118 -4.51 -8.60 2.04
CA HIS A 118 -5.24 -7.75 2.96
C HIS A 118 -4.89 -8.03 4.42
N GLY A 119 -4.97 -6.99 5.25
CA GLY A 119 -4.96 -7.05 6.72
C GLY A 119 -6.34 -6.92 7.34
N ILE A 120 -7.40 -7.02 6.54
CA ILE A 120 -8.78 -6.91 7.01
C ILE A 120 -9.06 -8.02 8.02
N ALA A 121 -9.44 -7.63 9.25
CA ALA A 121 -9.79 -8.56 10.30
C ALA A 121 -11.00 -9.42 9.89
N ARG A 122 -10.94 -10.73 10.21
CA ARG A 122 -12.03 -11.68 9.93
C ARG A 122 -13.38 -11.22 10.48
N SER A 123 -13.38 -10.51 11.61
CA SER A 123 -14.57 -10.01 12.29
C SER A 123 -15.35 -8.95 11.52
N LEU A 124 -14.75 -8.32 10.50
CA LEU A 124 -15.42 -7.28 9.74
C LEU A 124 -16.34 -7.82 8.64
N ASP A 125 -16.23 -9.10 8.27
CA ASP A 125 -17.00 -9.81 7.21
C ASP A 125 -17.31 -8.92 5.98
N ARG A 126 -16.31 -8.13 5.55
CA ARG A 126 -16.49 -7.21 4.43
C ARG A 126 -16.58 -8.00 3.13
N ARG A 127 -17.38 -7.54 2.19
CA ARG A 127 -17.40 -8.09 0.82
C ARG A 127 -16.48 -7.25 -0.06
N LEU A 128 -15.75 -7.92 -0.94
CA LEU A 128 -15.02 -7.26 -2.01
C LEU A 128 -15.76 -7.53 -3.31
N PHE A 129 -15.81 -6.55 -4.18
CA PHE A 129 -16.40 -6.66 -5.49
C PHE A 129 -15.33 -6.38 -6.53
N THR A 130 -15.28 -7.19 -7.59
CA THR A 130 -14.45 -6.91 -8.75
C THR A 130 -15.30 -6.74 -9.99
N ARG A 131 -14.95 -5.77 -10.85
CA ARG A 131 -15.63 -5.51 -12.12
C ARG A 131 -14.79 -6.09 -13.25
N HIS A 132 -15.35 -7.01 -14.02
CA HIS A 132 -14.64 -7.56 -15.16
C HIS A 132 -14.34 -6.42 -16.18
N PRO A 133 -13.07 -6.20 -16.58
CA PRO A 133 -12.68 -4.98 -17.31
C PRO A 133 -13.33 -4.82 -18.69
N VAL A 134 -13.69 -5.94 -19.35
CA VAL A 134 -14.36 -5.91 -20.67
C VAL A 134 -15.88 -6.01 -20.59
N THR A 135 -16.43 -6.99 -19.84
CA THR A 135 -17.88 -7.21 -19.78
C THR A 135 -18.60 -6.32 -18.77
N GLY A 136 -17.88 -5.66 -17.86
CA GLY A 136 -18.46 -4.89 -16.77
C GLY A 136 -19.16 -5.74 -15.71
N ILE A 137 -19.15 -7.08 -15.82
CA ILE A 137 -19.81 -7.96 -14.86
C ILE A 137 -19.13 -7.83 -13.49
N VAL A 138 -19.93 -7.52 -12.47
CA VAL A 138 -19.46 -7.40 -11.09
C VAL A 138 -19.54 -8.75 -10.38
N THR A 139 -18.41 -9.20 -9.84
CA THR A 139 -18.28 -10.44 -9.07
C THR A 139 -18.09 -10.13 -7.60
N GLU A 140 -18.88 -10.77 -6.74
CA GLU A 140 -18.73 -10.67 -5.28
C GLU A 140 -17.73 -11.72 -4.77
N HIS A 141 -16.82 -11.28 -3.90
CA HIS A 141 -15.84 -12.09 -3.18
C HIS A 141 -16.08 -11.99 -1.68
N LYS A 142 -16.15 -13.14 -1.01
CA LYS A 142 -16.31 -13.24 0.44
C LYS A 142 -15.01 -13.65 1.10
N PHE A 143 -14.79 -13.21 2.33
CA PHE A 143 -13.66 -13.63 3.15
C PHE A 143 -13.58 -15.17 3.20
N PRO A 144 -12.39 -15.81 3.08
CA PRO A 144 -11.02 -15.25 3.03
C PRO A 144 -10.54 -14.82 1.62
N TYR A 145 -11.46 -14.45 0.72
CA TYR A 145 -11.19 -13.92 -0.62
C TYR A 145 -10.25 -14.77 -1.51
N ILE A 146 -10.35 -16.09 -1.39
CA ILE A 146 -9.53 -17.06 -2.14
C ILE A 146 -9.77 -17.07 -3.66
N THR A 147 -10.79 -16.35 -4.14
CA THR A 147 -11.19 -16.29 -5.56
C THR A 147 -10.93 -14.93 -6.20
N LEU A 148 -10.14 -14.06 -5.55
CA LEU A 148 -9.79 -12.77 -6.16
C LEU A 148 -9.01 -12.98 -7.46
N PRO A 149 -9.28 -12.19 -8.50
CA PRO A 149 -8.54 -12.26 -9.75
C PRO A 149 -7.12 -11.71 -9.59
N GLU A 150 -6.29 -11.94 -10.60
CA GLU A 150 -5.00 -11.27 -10.74
C GLU A 150 -5.17 -9.88 -11.36
N PHE A 151 -4.28 -8.98 -10.96
CA PHE A 151 -4.27 -7.57 -11.36
C PHE A 151 -3.04 -7.23 -12.20
N GLN A 152 -3.17 -6.19 -13.01
CA GLN A 152 -2.08 -5.50 -13.69
C GLN A 152 -2.00 -4.08 -13.15
N LEU A 153 -0.80 -3.64 -12.80
CA LEU A 153 -0.54 -2.32 -12.23
C LEU A 153 0.38 -1.51 -13.15
N THR A 154 0.29 -0.19 -13.03
CA THR A 154 1.27 0.78 -13.56
C THR A 154 2.50 0.88 -12.66
N ALA A 155 2.35 0.59 -11.37
CA ALA A 155 3.41 0.69 -10.39
C ALA A 155 4.49 -0.39 -10.54
N HIS A 156 5.74 -0.02 -10.26
CA HIS A 156 6.88 -0.92 -10.41
C HIS A 156 6.82 -2.07 -9.37
N PRO A 157 7.14 -3.33 -9.75
CA PRO A 157 7.06 -4.48 -8.83
C PRO A 157 7.85 -4.31 -7.53
N CYS A 158 9.03 -3.67 -7.56
CA CYS A 158 9.81 -3.40 -6.34
C CYS A 158 9.09 -2.46 -5.38
N ILE A 159 8.41 -1.43 -5.89
CA ILE A 159 7.67 -0.45 -5.07
C ILE A 159 6.37 -1.08 -4.54
N ALA A 160 5.66 -1.84 -5.38
CA ALA A 160 4.50 -2.60 -4.93
C ALA A 160 4.87 -3.63 -3.85
N HIS A 161 6.00 -4.34 -4.02
CA HIS A 161 6.52 -5.24 -2.99
C HIS A 161 6.88 -4.49 -1.71
N LEU A 162 7.52 -3.31 -1.82
CA LEU A 162 7.86 -2.47 -0.68
C LEU A 162 6.63 -2.16 0.19
N HIS A 163 5.54 -1.69 -0.45
CA HIS A 163 4.26 -1.44 0.22
C HIS A 163 3.67 -2.72 0.84
N ALA A 164 3.63 -3.81 0.06
CA ALA A 164 3.10 -5.09 0.54
C ALA A 164 3.91 -5.71 1.68
N ASN A 165 5.22 -5.50 1.72
CA ASN A 165 6.10 -6.06 2.75
C ASN A 165 5.77 -5.49 4.13
N ILE A 166 5.34 -4.22 4.22
CA ILE A 166 4.87 -3.61 5.48
C ILE A 166 3.68 -4.41 6.02
N LEU A 167 2.69 -4.66 5.16
CA LEU A 167 1.49 -5.43 5.52
C LEU A 167 1.82 -6.89 5.86
N MET A 168 2.62 -7.57 5.05
CA MET A 168 3.02 -8.97 5.29
C MET A 168 3.80 -9.13 6.60
N ARG A 169 4.72 -8.20 6.91
CA ARG A 169 5.46 -8.20 8.19
C ARG A 169 4.52 -8.00 9.38
N ARG A 170 3.55 -7.08 9.27
CA ARG A 170 2.55 -6.81 10.32
C ARG A 170 1.70 -8.05 10.62
N ASN A 171 1.30 -8.79 9.59
CA ASN A 171 0.41 -9.94 9.74
C ASN A 171 1.15 -11.27 9.94
N GLN A 172 2.46 -11.32 9.67
CA GLN A 172 3.25 -12.55 9.59
C GLN A 172 2.72 -13.58 8.58
N GLU A 173 1.99 -13.10 7.56
CA GLU A 173 1.40 -13.91 6.51
C GLU A 173 2.05 -13.55 5.16
N TYR A 174 2.58 -14.55 4.47
CA TYR A 174 3.26 -14.38 3.18
C TYR A 174 2.49 -15.12 2.09
N SER A 175 2.21 -14.44 0.98
CA SER A 175 1.41 -15.00 -0.11
C SER A 175 2.12 -16.11 -0.89
N SER A 176 3.44 -16.23 -0.77
CA SER A 176 4.24 -17.22 -1.49
C SER A 176 5.58 -17.51 -0.80
N PRO A 177 6.25 -18.63 -1.13
CA PRO A 177 7.61 -18.90 -0.67
C PRO A 177 8.62 -17.82 -1.05
N ALA A 178 8.52 -17.23 -2.25
CA ALA A 178 9.42 -16.15 -2.65
C ALA A 178 9.20 -14.88 -1.82
N ALA A 179 7.95 -14.55 -1.47
CA ALA A 179 7.66 -13.43 -0.58
C ALA A 179 8.28 -13.65 0.81
N PHE A 180 8.20 -14.88 1.34
CA PHE A 180 8.82 -15.24 2.61
C PHE A 180 10.35 -15.16 2.55
N GLU A 181 10.98 -15.70 1.50
CA GLU A 181 12.42 -15.65 1.31
C GLU A 181 12.93 -14.21 1.17
N LEU A 182 12.21 -13.37 0.43
CA LEU A 182 12.55 -11.96 0.27
C LEU A 182 12.43 -11.18 1.59
N ALA A 183 11.35 -11.41 2.35
CA ALA A 183 11.20 -10.80 3.66
C ALA A 183 12.24 -11.30 4.68
N LYS A 184 12.66 -12.57 4.57
CA LYS A 184 13.77 -13.15 5.35
C LYS A 184 15.09 -12.49 5.00
N PHE A 185 15.41 -12.36 3.71
CA PHE A 185 16.62 -11.69 3.22
C PHE A 185 16.73 -10.26 3.78
N LEU A 186 15.67 -9.45 3.65
CA LEU A 186 15.64 -8.06 4.14
C LEU A 186 15.77 -7.92 5.67
N ARG A 187 15.65 -9.01 6.43
CA ARG A 187 15.77 -9.01 7.89
C ARG A 187 17.13 -9.55 8.34
N GLU A 188 17.68 -10.53 7.64
CA GLU A 188 18.93 -11.20 8.00
C GLU A 188 20.18 -10.46 7.48
N ASP A 189 20.03 -9.69 6.40
CA ASP A 189 21.09 -8.87 5.85
C ASP A 189 20.70 -7.39 6.06
N PRO A 190 20.87 -6.83 7.28
CA PRO A 190 20.62 -5.40 7.48
C PRO A 190 21.80 -4.62 6.93
N PHE A 191 21.59 -3.91 5.82
CA PHE A 191 22.59 -2.98 5.31
C PHE A 191 22.59 -1.70 6.16
N ASP A 192 23.78 -1.19 6.50
CA ASP A 192 23.88 0.13 7.15
C ASP A 192 23.67 1.22 6.10
N TRP A 193 22.42 1.63 5.92
CA TRP A 193 22.02 2.66 4.96
C TRP A 193 22.77 3.99 5.14
N ARG A 194 23.34 4.24 6.33
CA ARG A 194 24.16 5.45 6.57
C ARG A 194 25.46 5.44 5.78
N THR A 195 25.87 4.27 5.30
CA THR A 195 27.04 4.08 4.44
C THR A 195 26.72 4.22 2.95
N LEU A 196 25.44 4.34 2.56
CA LEU A 196 25.09 4.61 1.17
C LEU A 196 25.64 5.98 0.76
N PRO A 197 26.47 6.06 -0.30
CA PRO A 197 26.85 7.34 -0.86
C PRO A 197 25.62 8.06 -1.39
N ARG A 198 25.64 9.39 -1.28
CA ARG A 198 24.69 10.24 -1.99
C ARG A 198 25.02 10.23 -3.47
N SER A 199 24.01 10.46 -4.31
CA SER A 199 24.23 10.50 -5.76
C SER A 199 25.29 11.56 -6.10
N PRO A 200 26.28 11.21 -6.96
CA PRO A 200 27.27 12.17 -7.44
C PRO A 200 26.66 13.22 -8.36
N PHE A 201 25.46 12.95 -8.89
CA PHE A 201 24.71 13.88 -9.72
C PHE A 201 23.65 14.55 -8.84
N PRO A 202 23.67 15.88 -8.69
CA PRO A 202 22.59 16.55 -7.99
C PRO A 202 21.28 16.18 -8.69
N PRO A 203 20.20 15.91 -7.91
CA PRO A 203 18.89 15.66 -8.50
C PRO A 203 18.63 16.79 -9.48
N ARG A 204 18.39 16.43 -10.74
CA ARG A 204 18.14 17.38 -11.81
C ARG A 204 16.84 18.06 -11.44
N MET A 205 16.93 19.12 -10.64
CA MET A 205 15.80 19.99 -10.37
C MET A 205 15.38 20.42 -11.76
N ASN A 206 14.19 19.99 -12.16
CA ASN A 206 13.57 20.52 -13.35
C ASN A 206 13.38 21.99 -13.02
N ASP A 207 14.38 22.79 -13.39
CA ASP A 207 14.30 24.23 -13.47
C ASP A 207 13.16 24.46 -14.45
N SER A 208 11.94 24.50 -13.91
CA SER A 208 10.79 25.10 -14.53
C SER A 208 11.16 26.57 -14.61
N SER A 209 12.01 26.88 -15.60
CA SER A 209 12.28 28.21 -16.10
C SER A 209 10.97 28.69 -16.68
N SER A 210 10.12 29.18 -15.79
CA SER A 210 9.19 30.25 -16.07
C SER A 210 10.04 31.40 -16.60
N SER A 211 10.27 31.35 -17.91
CA SER A 211 10.81 32.44 -18.70
C SER A 211 9.75 33.54 -18.68
N ILE A 212 9.66 34.25 -17.56
CA ILE A 212 8.97 35.54 -17.49
C ILE A 212 9.88 36.49 -18.26
N SER A 213 9.56 36.64 -19.54
CA SER A 213 10.04 37.72 -20.38
C SER A 213 9.71 39.06 -19.72
N SER A 214 10.67 39.58 -18.96
CA SER A 214 10.63 40.93 -18.41
C SER A 214 10.98 41.91 -19.53
N LEU A 215 9.97 42.47 -20.21
CA LEU A 215 10.13 43.72 -20.92
C LEU A 215 9.78 44.89 -19.99
N ASN A 216 10.77 45.76 -19.80
CA ASN A 216 10.68 47.20 -19.51
C ASN A 216 10.11 47.64 -18.14
N SER A 217 10.97 48.21 -17.30
CA SER A 217 11.17 49.68 -17.26
C SER A 217 12.11 50.09 -16.11
N SER A 218 13.06 50.95 -16.45
CA SER A 218 13.92 51.64 -15.50
C SER A 218 13.10 52.57 -14.61
N GLY A 219 13.36 52.59 -13.30
CA GLY A 219 12.72 53.58 -12.44
C GLY A 219 13.06 53.51 -10.97
N LYS A 220 14.12 54.23 -10.59
CA LYS A 220 14.33 54.92 -9.31
C LYS A 220 14.64 54.09 -8.06
N ALA A 221 15.82 54.41 -7.54
CA ALA A 221 16.32 54.09 -6.21
C ALA A 221 15.34 54.52 -5.10
N GLY A 222 14.97 53.56 -4.25
CA GLY A 222 14.24 53.75 -3.01
C GLY A 222 14.94 53.00 -1.88
N ARG A 223 15.27 53.73 -0.82
CA ARG A 223 16.04 53.30 0.35
C ARG A 223 15.43 52.11 1.09
N LEU A 224 16.30 51.22 1.58
CA LEU A 224 16.00 50.15 2.54
C LEU A 224 15.58 50.71 3.91
N PRO A 225 14.52 50.18 4.55
CA PRO A 225 14.35 50.28 5.98
C PRO A 225 14.94 49.07 6.70
N ALA A 226 15.63 49.34 7.80
CA ALA A 226 16.26 48.36 8.67
C ALA A 226 15.24 47.35 9.25
N CYS A 227 15.52 46.06 9.03
CA CYS A 227 14.80 44.96 9.67
C CYS A 227 15.17 44.91 11.16
N LYS A 228 14.25 45.33 12.03
CA LYS A 228 14.36 45.17 13.48
C LYS A 228 14.12 43.70 13.85
N SER A 229 15.12 43.11 14.50
CA SER A 229 15.07 41.81 15.16
C SER A 229 13.91 41.72 16.18
N ARG A 230 12.90 40.90 15.87
CA ARG A 230 11.84 40.51 16.83
C ARG A 230 12.38 39.44 17.78
N LYS A 231 12.51 39.80 19.06
CA LYS A 231 12.73 38.87 20.17
C LYS A 231 11.52 37.95 20.31
N ARG A 232 11.74 36.62 20.29
CA ARG A 232 10.75 35.60 20.67
C ARG A 232 10.48 35.68 22.18
N PRO A 233 9.21 35.69 22.64
CA PRO A 233 8.89 35.41 24.04
C PRO A 233 8.98 33.90 24.31
N ARG A 234 9.51 33.54 25.49
CA ARG A 234 9.49 32.18 26.03
C ARG A 234 8.05 31.74 26.36
N PRO A 235 7.66 30.47 26.17
CA PRO A 235 6.41 29.94 26.69
C PRO A 235 6.51 29.72 28.20
N LEU A 236 5.50 30.21 28.91
CA LEU A 236 5.27 30.05 30.33
C LEU A 236 4.59 28.69 30.57
N GLU A 237 5.16 27.87 31.46
CA GLU A 237 4.51 26.69 32.03
C GLU A 237 3.20 27.08 32.73
N LYS A 238 2.12 26.36 32.43
CA LYS A 238 0.94 26.27 33.31
C LYS A 238 0.43 24.84 33.36
N THR A 239 0.76 24.22 34.47
CA THR A 239 -0.03 23.20 35.16
C THR A 239 -1.41 23.76 35.53
N SER A 240 -2.46 22.98 35.30
CA SER A 240 -3.59 22.84 36.23
C SER A 240 -4.59 21.83 35.69
N ASP A 241 -4.75 20.76 36.46
CA ASP A 241 -5.89 19.86 36.47
C ASP A 241 -7.22 20.61 36.48
N THR A 242 -8.22 20.11 35.75
CA THR A 242 -9.59 20.10 36.28
C THR A 242 -10.42 19.03 35.58
N ASP A 243 -10.84 18.05 36.39
CA ASP A 243 -11.97 17.17 36.14
C ASP A 243 -13.21 17.95 35.71
N THR A 244 -13.92 17.50 34.68
CA THR A 244 -15.38 17.66 34.65
C THR A 244 -16.06 16.53 33.91
N ARG A 245 -16.55 15.59 34.72
CA ARG A 245 -17.57 14.59 34.45
C ARG A 245 -18.88 15.28 34.04
N VAL A 246 -19.34 15.10 32.82
CA VAL A 246 -20.73 15.42 32.43
C VAL A 246 -21.35 14.20 31.73
N LYS A 247 -22.23 13.54 32.47
CA LYS A 247 -23.25 12.63 31.94
C LYS A 247 -24.32 13.48 31.28
N ASN A 248 -24.66 13.22 30.02
CA ASN A 248 -25.95 13.61 29.47
C ASN A 248 -26.57 12.38 28.81
N ALA A 249 -27.55 11.81 29.50
CA ALA A 249 -28.62 11.05 28.92
C ALA A 249 -29.63 12.06 28.37
N LEU A 250 -29.98 11.96 27.09
CA LEU A 250 -31.25 12.48 26.60
C LEU A 250 -31.90 11.43 25.71
N GLN A 251 -33.04 11.02 26.23
CA GLN A 251 -34.02 10.09 25.73
C GLN A 251 -34.96 10.88 24.81
N GLU A 252 -35.05 10.51 23.53
CA GLU A 252 -36.14 10.93 22.67
C GLU A 252 -36.71 9.72 21.90
N ASP A 253 -37.79 9.23 22.50
CA ASP A 253 -39.07 8.84 21.92
C ASP A 253 -39.19 8.90 20.37
N VAL A 254 -39.16 7.73 19.73
CA VAL A 254 -39.67 7.57 18.35
C VAL A 254 -40.78 6.53 18.36
N ARG A 255 -41.97 7.04 18.07
CA ARG A 255 -43.25 6.34 18.00
C ARG A 255 -43.22 5.20 16.97
N ALA A 256 -43.83 4.10 17.39
CA ALA A 256 -44.16 2.96 16.56
C ALA A 256 -45.10 3.37 15.41
N LEU A 257 -44.71 3.04 14.18
CA LEU A 257 -45.60 2.98 13.02
C LEU A 257 -45.57 1.56 12.46
N ASP A 258 -46.76 1.10 12.09
CA ASP A 258 -47.16 -0.26 11.77
C ASP A 258 -46.24 -1.05 10.82
N ASN A 259 -45.82 -2.23 11.28
CA ASN A 259 -45.22 -3.25 10.42
C ASN A 259 -46.33 -4.14 9.82
N VAL A 260 -46.58 -3.93 8.52
CA VAL A 260 -47.33 -4.86 7.67
C VAL A 260 -46.50 -6.12 7.43
N LEU A 261 -47.04 -7.26 7.87
CA LEU A 261 -46.44 -8.59 7.75
C LEU A 261 -46.40 -9.07 6.28
N PRO A 262 -45.27 -9.54 5.75
CA PRO A 262 -45.26 -10.26 4.48
C PRO A 262 -45.62 -11.76 4.66
N PRO A 263 -46.23 -12.40 3.65
CA PRO A 263 -46.70 -13.77 3.75
C PRO A 263 -45.57 -14.81 3.82
N LYS A 264 -45.83 -15.83 4.65
CA LYS A 264 -44.98 -17.00 4.91
C LYS A 264 -44.63 -17.73 3.60
N LYS A 265 -43.33 -17.87 3.32
CA LYS A 265 -42.80 -18.77 2.29
C LYS A 265 -42.80 -20.24 2.79
N PRO A 266 -43.01 -21.22 1.91
CA PRO A 266 -43.10 -22.63 2.27
C PRO A 266 -41.75 -23.22 2.69
N ARG A 267 -41.80 -24.03 3.77
CA ARG A 267 -40.70 -24.83 4.32
C ARG A 267 -40.29 -25.91 3.32
N LEU A 268 -39.10 -25.80 2.72
CA LEU A 268 -38.45 -26.90 2.02
C LEU A 268 -37.82 -27.84 3.06
N VAL A 269 -38.39 -29.05 3.15
CA VAL A 269 -37.85 -30.16 3.93
C VAL A 269 -36.54 -30.61 3.28
N ARG A 270 -35.41 -30.41 3.97
CA ARG A 270 -34.11 -30.96 3.57
C ARG A 270 -33.91 -32.32 4.24
N THR A 271 -33.74 -33.34 3.42
CA THR A 271 -33.33 -34.69 3.80
C THR A 271 -31.88 -34.68 4.30
N PRO A 272 -31.54 -35.35 5.41
CA PRO A 272 -30.16 -35.41 5.88
C PRO A 272 -29.33 -36.40 5.05
N LEU A 273 -28.25 -35.89 4.43
CA LEU A 273 -27.18 -36.70 3.84
C LEU A 273 -26.31 -37.29 4.95
N ARG A 274 -26.25 -38.63 5.01
CA ARG A 274 -25.30 -39.38 5.85
C ARG A 274 -23.87 -39.12 5.36
N VAL A 275 -23.05 -38.52 6.21
CA VAL A 275 -21.60 -38.44 6.02
C VAL A 275 -20.96 -39.64 6.72
N PHE A 276 -20.32 -40.52 5.95
CA PHE A 276 -19.42 -41.54 6.48
C PHE A 276 -18.09 -40.87 6.83
N ALA A 277 -17.79 -40.78 8.13
CA ALA A 277 -16.47 -40.41 8.62
C ALA A 277 -15.61 -41.67 8.75
N GLN A 278 -14.64 -41.85 7.84
CA GLN A 278 -13.52 -42.76 8.06
C GLN A 278 -12.39 -42.00 8.77
N ARG A 279 -12.05 -42.44 9.98
CA ARG A 279 -10.88 -41.97 10.75
C ARG A 279 -9.60 -42.59 10.17
N PRO A 280 -8.53 -41.82 9.91
CA PRO A 280 -7.21 -42.39 9.71
C PRO A 280 -6.54 -42.73 11.05
N VAL A 281 -5.93 -43.91 11.08
CA VAL A 281 -5.13 -44.50 12.15
C VAL A 281 -3.83 -43.71 12.32
N ARG A 282 -3.53 -43.27 13.55
CA ARG A 282 -2.22 -42.71 13.92
C ARG A 282 -1.23 -43.85 14.11
N GLN A 283 -0.19 -43.92 13.27
CA GLN A 283 1.00 -44.71 13.53
C GLN A 283 2.03 -43.86 14.29
N HIS A 284 2.35 -44.28 15.51
CA HIS A 284 3.50 -43.80 16.27
C HIS A 284 4.80 -44.33 15.65
N ARG A 285 5.74 -43.44 15.32
CA ARG A 285 7.15 -43.81 15.12
C ARG A 285 7.92 -43.56 16.42
N VAL A 286 8.50 -44.63 16.95
CA VAL A 286 9.52 -44.61 17.99
C VAL A 286 10.87 -44.50 17.28
N TRP A 287 11.67 -43.48 17.61
CA TRP A 287 13.07 -43.43 17.25
C TRP A 287 13.90 -43.96 18.42
N ARG A 288 14.83 -44.86 18.11
CA ARG A 288 15.99 -45.20 18.95
C ARG A 288 17.16 -44.33 18.54
#